data_AF-A0A1X0A341-F1
#
_entry.id   AF-A0A1X0A341-F1
#
_cell.length_a   1.000
_cell.length_b   1.000
_cell.length_c   1.000
_cell.angle_alpha   90.00
_cell.angle_beta   90.00
_cell.angle_gamma   90.00
#
_symmetry.space_group_name_H-M   'P 1'
#
loop_
_entity.id
_entity.type
_entity.pdbx_description
1 polymer ?
#
loop_
_entity_poly.entity_id
_entity_poly.type
_entity_poly.pdbx_seq_one_letter_code
_entity_poly.pdbx_strand_id
1 'polypeptide(L)'
;MSKSLHLDTDEWNNHAAWWDSEADAARERLHVDDDTITEAKGAFGRLGSSSIGQEYAAALKARSEAGDRFSAFASGVASHIRRDLQSYSDTEDANSKALST
;
A
#
# COMPACT_ATOMS: atom_id res chain seq x y z
N MET A 1 36.98 15.16 5.13
CA MET A 1 36.41 13.96 5.76
C MET A 1 35.16 13.60 4.98
N SER A 2 35.19 12.55 4.14
CA SER A 2 33.97 12.05 3.52
C SER A 2 33.10 11.51 4.66
N LYS A 3 31.85 12.01 4.76
CA LYS A 3 30.85 11.33 5.58
C LYS A 3 30.66 9.96 4.93
N SER A 4 31.21 8.91 5.55
CA SER A 4 30.85 7.54 5.20
C SER A 4 29.34 7.44 5.39
N LEU A 5 28.62 7.31 4.27
CA LEU A 5 27.19 7.11 4.25
C LEU A 5 27.00 5.61 4.48
N HIS A 6 26.89 5.20 5.75
CA HIS A 6 26.62 3.81 6.09
C HIS A 6 25.11 3.60 5.99
N LEU A 7 24.69 2.72 5.09
CA LEU A 7 23.30 2.35 4.89
C LEU A 7 22.93 1.26 5.91
N ASP A 8 21.98 1.55 6.79
CA ASP A 8 21.40 0.54 7.69
C ASP A 8 20.36 -0.28 6.92
N THR A 9 20.78 -1.41 6.37
CA THR A 9 19.92 -2.29 5.57
C THR A 9 18.77 -2.88 6.38
N ASP A 10 18.97 -3.12 7.67
CA ASP A 10 17.98 -3.77 8.52
C ASP A 10 16.85 -2.79 8.86
N GLU A 11 17.18 -1.53 9.14
CA GLU A 11 16.20 -0.47 9.33
C GLU A 11 15.31 -0.29 8.10
N TRP A 12 15.91 -0.25 6.90
CA TRP A 12 15.16 -0.10 5.66
C TRP A 12 14.31 -1.34 5.33
N ASN A 13 14.79 -2.55 5.63
CA ASN A 13 13.99 -3.76 5.49
C ASN A 13 12.79 -3.76 6.45
N ASN A 14 12.99 -3.31 7.69
CA ASN A 14 11.90 -3.14 8.66
C ASN A 14 10.88 -2.10 8.17
N HIS A 15 11.35 -1.01 7.56
CA HIS A 15 10.47 0.00 6.98
C HIS A 15 9.66 -0.54 5.79
N ALA A 16 10.27 -1.36 4.93
CA ALA A 16 9.55 -2.05 3.86
C ALA A 16 8.48 -3.01 4.40
N ALA A 17 8.79 -3.76 5.47
CA ALA A 17 7.83 -4.64 6.13
C ALA A 17 6.66 -3.87 6.77
N TRP A 18 6.93 -2.70 7.34
CA TRP A 18 5.88 -1.81 7.84
C TRP A 18 4.94 -1.34 6.72
N TRP A 19 5.49 -0.96 5.56
CA TRP A 19 4.67 -0.60 4.40
C TRP A 19 3.79 -1.73 3.89
N ASP A 20 4.26 -2.98 3.91
CA ASP A 20 3.40 -4.14 3.58
C ASP A 20 2.27 -4.31 4.60
N SER A 21 2.55 -4.14 5.89
CA SER A 21 1.50 -4.17 6.92
C SER A 21 0.47 -3.06 6.74
N GLU A 22 0.88 -1.84 6.35
CA GLU A 22 -0.06 -0.76 6.04
C GLU A 22 -0.86 -1.04 4.76
N ALA A 23 -0.28 -1.76 3.79
CA ALA A 23 -1.01 -2.16 2.59
C ALA A 23 -2.18 -3.08 2.93
N ASP A 24 -1.97 -4.05 3.81
CA ASP A 24 -3.03 -4.96 4.28
C ASP A 24 -4.05 -4.21 5.15
N ALA A 25 -3.58 -3.38 6.07
CA ALA A 25 -4.44 -2.62 6.96
C ALA A 25 -5.31 -1.59 6.20
N ALA A 26 -4.81 -1.00 5.12
CA ALA A 26 -5.58 -0.11 4.27
C ALA A 26 -6.74 -0.83 3.57
N ARG A 27 -6.48 -2.05 3.05
CA ARG A 27 -7.53 -2.88 2.45
C ARG A 27 -8.57 -3.25 3.50
N GLU A 28 -8.16 -3.72 4.67
CA GLU A 28 -9.07 -4.12 5.74
C GLU A 28 -9.94 -2.96 6.26
N ARG A 29 -9.34 -1.80 6.58
CA ARG A 29 -10.06 -0.64 7.13
C ARG A 29 -11.09 -0.04 6.15
N LEU A 30 -10.85 -0.19 4.85
CA LEU A 30 -11.67 0.42 3.80
C LEU A 30 -12.54 -0.60 3.05
N HIS A 31 -12.40 -1.88 3.38
CA HIS A 31 -13.21 -2.96 2.83
C HIS A 31 -14.70 -2.71 3.04
N VAL A 32 -15.48 -3.02 2.00
CA VAL A 32 -16.94 -3.07 2.06
C VAL A 32 -17.39 -4.27 1.24
N ASP A 33 -18.16 -5.17 1.86
CA ASP A 33 -18.71 -6.33 1.16
C ASP A 33 -19.76 -5.92 0.12
N ASP A 34 -19.84 -6.67 -0.98
CA ASP A 34 -20.83 -6.47 -2.04
C ASP A 34 -22.27 -6.56 -1.54
N ASP A 35 -22.51 -7.39 -0.52
CA ASP A 35 -23.79 -7.51 0.16
C ASP A 35 -24.15 -6.19 0.88
N THR A 36 -23.19 -5.58 1.56
CA THR A 36 -23.37 -4.27 2.23
C THR A 36 -23.69 -3.17 1.21
N ILE A 37 -23.02 -3.18 0.05
CA ILE A 37 -23.29 -2.22 -1.05
C ILE A 37 -24.70 -2.44 -1.63
N THR A 38 -25.15 -3.69 -1.70
CA THR A 38 -26.48 -4.04 -2.20
C THR A 38 -27.58 -3.62 -1.22
N GLU A 39 -27.38 -3.87 0.07
CA GLU A 39 -28.29 -3.45 1.14
C GLU A 39 -28.40 -1.92 1.25
N ALA A 40 -27.29 -1.20 1.05
CA ALA A 40 -27.24 0.26 1.07
C ALA A 40 -28.23 0.92 0.09
N LYS A 41 -28.50 0.28 -1.07
CA LYS A 41 -29.48 0.77 -2.05
C LYS A 41 -30.91 0.74 -1.51
N GLY A 42 -31.23 -0.22 -0.63
CA GLY A 42 -32.56 -0.41 -0.05
C GLY A 42 -32.79 0.34 1.27
N ALA A 43 -31.73 0.83 1.91
CA ALA A 43 -31.78 1.34 3.29
C ALA A 43 -32.66 2.60 3.51
N PHE A 44 -32.98 3.34 2.44
CA PHE A 44 -33.67 4.64 2.54
C PHE A 44 -35.15 4.60 2.13
N GLY A 45 -35.75 3.40 2.06
CA GLY A 45 -37.14 3.20 1.67
C GLY A 45 -37.44 3.63 0.22
N ARG A 46 -38.69 3.43 -0.24
CA ARG A 46 -39.04 3.53 -1.68
C ARG A 46 -38.66 4.87 -2.35
N LEU A 47 -38.78 5.98 -1.63
CA LEU A 47 -38.47 7.32 -2.16
C LEU A 47 -36.98 7.70 -2.04
N GLY A 48 -36.30 7.18 -1.02
CA GLY A 48 -34.88 7.48 -0.80
C GLY A 48 -33.94 6.52 -1.52
N SER A 49 -34.39 5.30 -1.86
CA SER A 49 -33.59 4.30 -2.55
C SER A 49 -33.14 4.69 -3.95
N SER A 50 -33.92 5.50 -4.67
CA SER A 50 -33.57 5.93 -6.04
C SER A 50 -32.57 7.07 -6.09
N SER A 51 -32.30 7.76 -4.97
CA SER A 51 -31.34 8.87 -4.89
C SER A 51 -30.31 8.61 -3.80
N ILE A 52 -30.71 8.75 -2.53
CA ILE A 52 -29.83 8.61 -1.36
C ILE A 52 -29.22 7.20 -1.29
N GLY A 53 -30.02 6.16 -1.52
CA GLY A 53 -29.52 4.78 -1.52
C GLY A 53 -28.50 4.49 -2.62
N GLN A 54 -28.68 5.08 -3.81
CA GLN A 54 -27.71 4.94 -4.91
C GLN A 54 -26.41 5.68 -4.59
N GLU A 55 -26.50 6.92 -4.12
CA GLU A 55 -25.32 7.71 -3.75
C GLU A 55 -24.56 7.10 -2.57
N TYR A 56 -25.27 6.54 -1.59
CA TYR A 56 -24.64 5.85 -0.47
C TYR A 56 -23.91 4.59 -0.92
N ALA A 57 -24.53 3.77 -1.78
CA ALA A 57 -23.88 2.61 -2.37
C ALA A 57 -22.66 3.00 -3.24
N ALA A 58 -22.73 4.12 -3.97
CA ALA A 58 -21.61 4.64 -4.74
C ALA A 58 -20.46 5.10 -3.84
N ALA A 59 -20.75 5.77 -2.73
CA ALA A 59 -19.75 6.18 -1.74
C ALA A 59 -19.06 4.97 -1.08
N LEU A 60 -19.82 3.92 -0.75
CA LEU A 60 -19.28 2.67 -0.21
C LEU A 60 -18.36 1.96 -1.21
N LYS A 61 -18.77 1.89 -2.48
CA LYS A 61 -17.91 1.35 -3.54
C LYS A 61 -16.62 2.17 -3.70
N ALA A 62 -16.72 3.49 -3.74
CA ALA A 62 -15.56 4.37 -3.85
C ALA A 62 -14.61 4.23 -2.65
N ARG A 63 -15.14 3.98 -1.45
CA ARG A 63 -14.35 3.67 -0.25
C ARG A 63 -13.55 2.38 -0.43
N SER A 64 -14.20 1.30 -0.88
CA SER A 64 -13.52 0.02 -1.14
C SER A 64 -12.41 0.19 -2.18
N GLU A 65 -12.69 0.86 -3.30
CA GLU A 65 -11.69 1.14 -4.33
C GLU A 65 -10.52 2.00 -3.81
N ALA A 66 -10.78 2.92 -2.88
CA ALA A 66 -9.72 3.69 -2.23
C ALA A 66 -8.81 2.78 -1.38
N GLY A 67 -9.38 1.80 -0.68
CA GLY A 67 -8.64 0.75 0.03
C GLY A 67 -7.66 0.02 -0.87
N ASP A 68 -8.12 -0.42 -2.04
CA ASP A 68 -7.27 -1.10 -3.02
C ASP A 68 -6.15 -0.22 -3.54
N ARG A 69 -6.44 1.07 -3.82
CA ARG A 69 -5.42 2.02 -4.29
C ARG A 69 -4.36 2.32 -3.22
N PHE A 70 -4.77 2.50 -1.97
CA PHE A 70 -3.83 2.70 -0.86
C PHE A 70 -2.99 1.45 -0.61
N SER A 71 -3.60 0.28 -0.66
CA SER A 71 -2.90 -1.00 -0.55
C SER A 71 -1.82 -1.14 -1.64
N ALA A 72 -2.19 -0.92 -2.90
CA ALA A 72 -1.26 -0.99 -4.02
C ALA A 72 -0.11 0.03 -3.92
N PHE A 73 -0.42 1.26 -3.47
CA PHE A 73 0.60 2.28 -3.26
C PHE A 73 1.60 1.86 -2.17
N ALA A 74 1.12 1.40 -1.01
CA ALA A 74 1.95 0.97 0.10
C ALA A 74 2.86 -0.22 -0.27
N SER A 75 2.31 -1.25 -0.92
CA SER A 75 3.12 -2.37 -1.46
C SER A 75 4.13 -1.92 -2.51
N GLY A 76 3.79 -0.90 -3.31
CA GLY A 76 4.70 -0.28 -4.26
C GLY A 76 5.91 0.34 -3.58
N VAL A 77 5.69 1.10 -2.50
CA VAL A 77 6.77 1.70 -1.70
C VAL A 77 7.69 0.62 -1.10
N ALA A 78 7.12 -0.41 -0.49
CA ALA A 78 7.90 -1.54 0.05
C ALA A 78 8.77 -2.21 -1.02
N SER A 79 8.20 -2.42 -2.22
CA SER A 79 8.91 -3.00 -3.37
C SER A 79 10.04 -2.10 -3.88
N HIS A 80 9.84 -0.77 -3.86
CA HIS A 80 10.89 0.19 -4.21
C HIS A 80 12.07 0.13 -3.23
N ILE A 81 11.79 0.16 -1.92
CA ILE A 81 12.84 0.06 -0.89
C ILE A 81 13.68 -1.19 -1.11
N ARG A 82 13.06 -2.36 -1.25
CA ARG A 82 13.80 -3.64 -1.43
C ARG A 82 14.65 -3.65 -2.69
N ARG A 83 14.14 -3.12 -3.81
CA ARG A 83 14.89 -3.02 -5.06
C ARG A 83 16.10 -2.10 -4.91
N ASP A 84 15.93 -0.97 -4.23
CA ASP A 84 17.02 -0.02 -4.04
C ASP A 84 18.09 -0.62 -3.11
N LEU A 85 17.69 -1.30 -2.03
CA LEU A 85 18.61 -2.04 -1.14
C LEU A 85 19.40 -3.12 -1.90
N GLN A 86 18.74 -3.89 -2.77
CA GLN A 86 19.43 -4.89 -3.60
C GLN A 86 20.46 -4.21 -4.52
N SER A 87 20.07 -3.12 -5.19
CA SER A 87 20.96 -2.36 -6.07
C SER A 87 22.20 -1.82 -5.33
N TYR A 88 22.01 -1.33 -4.09
CA TYR A 88 23.12 -0.92 -3.23
C TYR A 88 24.04 -2.10 -2.89
N SER A 89 23.49 -3.24 -2.47
CA SER A 89 24.27 -4.44 -2.15
C SER A 89 25.09 -4.93 -3.36
N ASP A 90 24.46 -4.98 -4.54
CA ASP A 90 25.12 -5.42 -5.77
C ASP A 90 26.29 -4.48 -6.15
N THR A 91 26.12 -3.17 -5.91
CA THR A 91 27.14 -2.16 -6.17
C THR A 91 28.31 -2.28 -5.19
N GLU A 92 28.04 -2.48 -3.90
CA GLU A 92 29.09 -2.70 -2.89
C GLU A 92 29.90 -3.98 -3.19
N ASP A 93 29.22 -5.07 -3.55
CA ASP A 93 29.87 -6.33 -3.94
C ASP A 93 30.76 -6.17 -5.19
N ALA A 94 30.28 -5.44 -6.19
CA ALA A 94 31.04 -5.16 -7.41
C ALA A 94 32.29 -4.31 -7.10
N ASN A 95 32.15 -3.27 -6.27
CA ASN A 95 33.25 -2.41 -5.87
C ASN A 95 34.28 -3.17 -5.03
N SER A 96 33.84 -3.98 -4.06
CA SER A 96 34.73 -4.80 -3.24
C SER A 96 35.56 -5.77 -4.09
N LYS A 97 34.94 -6.41 -5.10
CA LYS A 97 35.66 -7.29 -6.04
C LYS A 97 36.70 -6.50 -6.83
N ALA A 98 36.31 -5.37 -7.42
CA ALA A 98 37.21 -4.53 -8.23
C ALA A 98 38.42 -4.02 -7.44
N LEU A 99 38.25 -3.68 -6.16
CA LEU A 99 39.32 -3.20 -5.27
C LEU A 99 40.21 -4.32 -4.72
N SER A 100 39.75 -5.56 -4.77
CA SER A 100 40.51 -6.75 -4.32
C SER A 100 41.34 -7.41 -5.43
N THR A 101 41.26 -6.90 -6.66
CA THR A 101 42.00 -7.40 -7.84
C THR A 101 43.14 -6.44 -8.19
#